data_AF-A0A0A2WXW3-F1
#
_entry.id   AF-A0A0A2WXW3-F1
#
_cell.length_a   1.000
_cell.length_b   1.000
_cell.length_c   1.000
_cell.angle_alpha   90.00
_cell.angle_beta   90.00
_cell.angle_gamma   90.00
#
_symmetry.space_group_name_H-M   'P 1'
#
loop_
_entity.id
_entity.type
_entity.pdbx_description
1 polymer ?
#
loop_
_entity_poly.entity_id
_entity_poly.type
_entity_poly.pdbx_seq_one_letter_code
_entity_poly.pdbx_strand_id
1 'polypeptide(L)'
;MRPIERDLERFKAIVRGEVKKRAREFLTREELLGQLEGRLVSIPLPQLELPKIVYGEPLEEGLGLGPGGEGLGPGGHVPVAELELEEFLDLMGEALRLPRLRPKGEGEVTQEALRHTTIARKGPRGLRHVRRTLKESLKRALLTGEYREEDPRLVPEREDLRYKAPKAKPQPHAQAVVVFALDVSGSMREEELRLVKTLAYWITAWIRRHFPRLERRYLLHDAEAWEVPEEEFFRAREGGGTRLSSALLLAEEVLKAYPEAFYNRYLYHFSDGENWPGDTEKALEALGRLLPSLALYGYAQVQPPGREGSFLYELQTLREGSEALATAELSGPESLPRALRRLLGGEG
;
A
#
# COMPACT_ATOMS: atom_id res chain seq x y z
N MET A 1 29.14 13.39 -10.76
CA MET A 1 28.11 13.47 -9.70
C MET A 1 28.56 14.49 -8.69
N ARG A 2 27.73 15.46 -8.33
CA ARG A 2 28.11 16.51 -7.36
C ARG A 2 28.24 15.89 -5.97
N PRO A 3 29.13 16.36 -5.07
CA PRO A 3 29.28 15.81 -3.72
C PRO A 3 27.96 15.70 -2.94
N ILE A 4 27.09 16.70 -3.08
CA ILE A 4 25.76 16.76 -2.44
C ILE A 4 24.84 15.62 -2.92
N GLU A 5 24.88 15.25 -4.20
CA GLU A 5 24.05 14.17 -4.75
C GLU A 5 24.49 12.82 -4.17
N ARG A 6 25.80 12.61 -4.01
CA ARG A 6 26.37 11.39 -3.42
C ARG A 6 26.01 11.23 -1.95
N ASP A 7 26.05 12.33 -1.19
CA ASP A 7 25.69 12.31 0.23
C ASP A 7 24.19 12.10 0.43
N LEU A 8 23.34 12.68 -0.43
CA LEU A 8 21.90 12.41 -0.43
C LEU A 8 21.58 10.94 -0.73
N GLU A 9 22.24 10.33 -1.72
CA GLU A 9 22.08 8.90 -2.01
C GLU A 9 22.54 8.02 -0.85
N ARG A 10 23.67 8.37 -0.22
CA ARG A 10 24.16 7.68 0.97
C ARG A 10 23.18 7.77 2.13
N PHE A 11 22.60 8.94 2.36
CA PHE A 11 21.57 9.15 3.37
C PHE A 11 20.33 8.28 3.09
N LYS A 12 19.80 8.32 1.85
CA LYS A 12 18.66 7.48 1.45
C LYS A 12 18.96 5.98 1.62
N ALA A 13 20.19 5.55 1.34
CA ALA A 13 20.61 4.16 1.54
C ALA A 13 20.64 3.78 3.03
N ILE A 14 21.08 4.67 3.92
CA ILE A 14 21.07 4.46 5.37
C ILE A 14 19.64 4.34 5.88
N VAL A 15 18.77 5.30 5.52
CA VAL A 15 17.34 5.28 5.90
C VAL A 15 16.68 3.98 5.42
N ARG A 16 16.87 3.62 4.15
CA ARG A 16 16.38 2.37 3.56
C ARG A 16 16.89 1.14 4.32
N GLY A 17 18.16 1.10 4.67
CA GLY A 17 18.76 0.01 5.44
C GLY A 17 18.14 -0.13 6.82
N GLU A 18 17.90 0.99 7.50
CA GLU A 18 17.31 1.02 8.83
C GLU A 18 15.84 0.56 8.83
N VAL A 19 15.04 1.05 7.87
CA VAL A 19 13.65 0.60 7.68
C VAL A 19 13.59 -0.90 7.44
N LYS A 20 14.46 -1.44 6.58
CA LYS A 20 14.49 -2.88 6.30
C LYS A 20 14.87 -3.72 7.52
N LYS A 21 15.81 -3.25 8.34
CA LYS A 21 16.22 -3.95 9.58
C LYS A 21 15.09 -3.97 10.61
N ARG A 22 14.37 -2.86 10.75
CA ARG A 22 13.35 -2.65 11.80
C ARG A 22 11.92 -2.79 11.31
N ALA A 23 11.71 -3.29 10.09
CA ALA A 23 10.38 -3.47 9.50
C ALA A 23 9.41 -4.21 10.44
N ARG A 24 9.88 -5.26 11.12
CA ARG A 24 9.07 -6.00 12.09
C ARG A 24 8.63 -5.15 13.29
N GLU A 25 9.51 -4.29 13.79
CA GLU A 25 9.20 -3.39 14.91
C GLU A 25 8.16 -2.34 14.52
N PHE A 26 8.23 -1.83 13.28
CA PHE A 26 7.26 -0.84 12.79
C PHE A 26 5.85 -1.41 12.68
N LEU A 27 5.70 -2.69 12.32
CA LEU A 27 4.39 -3.34 12.28
C LEU A 27 3.70 -3.37 13.66
N THR A 28 4.48 -3.47 14.73
CA THR A 28 4.00 -3.59 16.11
C THR A 28 3.85 -2.26 16.85
N ARG A 29 4.30 -1.14 16.26
CA ARG A 29 4.25 0.18 16.90
C ARG A 29 2.91 0.87 16.61
N GLU A 30 2.12 1.07 17.66
CA GLU A 30 0.80 1.70 17.60
C GLU A 30 0.85 3.19 17.18
N GLU A 31 1.94 3.89 17.48
CA GLU A 31 2.12 5.33 17.17
C GLU A 31 1.97 5.62 15.67
N LEU A 32 2.28 4.63 14.83
CA LEU A 32 2.13 4.73 13.38
C LEU A 32 0.66 4.64 12.95
N LEU A 33 -0.20 3.92 13.67
CA LEU A 33 -1.60 3.71 13.28
C LEU A 33 -2.41 5.01 13.21
N GLY A 34 -2.04 6.03 14.02
CA GLY A 34 -2.69 7.35 14.02
C GLY A 34 -1.99 8.43 13.19
N GLN A 35 -0.68 8.32 12.94
CA GLN A 35 0.08 9.34 12.18
C GLN A 35 0.05 9.15 10.66
N LEU A 36 -0.37 7.98 10.18
CA LEU A 36 -0.36 7.64 8.75
C LEU A 36 -1.53 8.23 7.94
N GLU A 37 -2.43 9.00 8.57
CA GLU A 37 -3.30 9.95 7.85
C GLU A 37 -2.52 11.17 7.34
N GLY A 38 -1.36 11.45 7.95
CA GLY A 38 -0.36 12.37 7.44
C GLY A 38 0.44 11.73 6.29
N ARG A 39 0.81 12.55 5.30
CA ARG A 39 1.65 12.09 4.16
C ARG A 39 3.06 11.66 4.57
N LEU A 40 3.49 11.99 5.78
CA LEU A 40 4.88 11.88 6.25
C LEU A 40 4.97 10.95 7.45
N VAL A 41 5.92 10.03 7.41
CA VAL A 41 6.25 9.05 8.45
C VAL A 41 7.62 9.40 9.03
N SER A 42 7.67 9.57 10.34
CA SER A 42 8.87 9.94 11.07
C SER A 42 9.63 8.71 11.56
N ILE A 43 10.90 8.56 11.13
CA ILE A 43 11.73 7.40 11.41
C ILE A 43 12.96 7.82 12.23
N PRO A 44 13.11 7.33 13.48
CA PRO A 44 14.28 7.62 14.29
C PRO A 44 15.51 6.91 13.71
N LEU A 45 16.57 7.67 13.47
CA LEU A 45 17.84 7.18 12.95
C LEU A 45 18.81 6.82 14.08
N PRO A 46 19.67 5.79 13.87
CA PRO A 46 20.72 5.46 14.83
C PRO A 46 21.72 6.62 14.93
N GLN A 47 22.01 7.04 16.16
CA GLN A 47 23.00 8.07 16.41
C GLN A 47 24.40 7.45 16.37
N LEU A 48 25.31 8.09 15.63
CA LEU A 48 26.73 7.80 15.76
C LEU A 48 27.22 8.42 17.07
N GLU A 49 27.63 7.59 18.02
CA GLU A 49 28.41 8.07 19.15
C GLU A 49 29.74 8.60 18.62
N LEU A 50 29.92 9.91 18.67
CA LEU A 50 31.20 10.52 18.33
C LEU A 50 32.24 9.99 19.33
N PRO A 51 33.40 9.50 18.86
CA PRO A 51 34.43 9.04 19.77
C PRO A 51 34.84 10.19 20.68
N LYS A 52 34.79 9.96 22.00
CA LYS A 52 35.36 10.89 22.97
C LYS A 52 36.87 10.86 22.80
N ILE A 53 37.43 11.95 22.28
CA ILE A 53 38.88 12.14 22.29
C ILE A 53 39.29 12.32 23.76
N VAL A 54 39.82 11.26 24.35
CA VAL A 54 40.45 11.34 25.67
C VAL A 54 41.89 11.75 25.43
N TYR A 55 42.22 13.00 25.73
CA TYR A 55 43.63 13.40 25.83
C TYR A 55 44.23 12.64 27.03
N GLY A 56 45.36 11.97 26.83
CA GLY A 56 46.14 11.38 27.92
C GLY A 56 46.57 12.44 28.93
N GLU A 57 47.06 12.01 30.10
CA GLU A 57 47.48 12.91 31.18
C GLU A 57 48.31 14.09 30.65
N PRO A 58 47.98 15.33 31.06
CA PRO A 58 48.63 16.51 30.52
C PRO A 58 50.11 16.51 30.96
N LEU A 59 51.02 16.50 29.98
CA LEU A 59 52.36 17.04 30.20
C LEU A 59 52.18 18.55 30.43
N GLU A 60 52.73 19.03 31.54
CA GLU A 60 52.51 20.36 32.11
C GLU A 60 52.68 21.54 31.12
N GLU A 61 51.88 22.58 31.44
CA GLU A 61 51.98 24.00 31.08
C GLU A 61 51.82 24.44 29.60
N GLY A 62 50.62 24.96 29.31
CA GLY A 62 50.35 25.71 28.09
C GLY A 62 48.95 26.34 28.02
N LEU A 63 48.80 27.47 28.71
CA LEU A 63 47.82 28.57 28.50
C LEU A 63 46.57 28.33 27.64
N GLY A 64 45.41 28.39 28.31
CA GLY A 64 44.27 29.18 27.84
C GLY A 64 43.22 28.46 26.99
N LEU A 65 42.10 28.12 27.62
CA LEU A 65 40.75 28.53 27.21
C LEU A 65 39.77 28.07 28.29
N GLY A 66 38.90 28.99 28.71
CA GLY A 66 37.97 28.78 29.82
C GLY A 66 36.98 27.64 29.57
N PRO A 67 36.15 27.31 30.58
CA PRO A 67 35.19 26.23 30.50
C PRO A 67 34.09 26.58 29.49
N GLY A 68 34.38 26.38 28.21
CA GLY A 68 33.39 26.11 27.19
C GLY A 68 32.83 24.72 27.46
N GLY A 69 32.03 24.62 28.51
CA GLY A 69 30.95 23.64 28.49
C GLY A 69 30.10 24.02 27.30
N GLU A 70 30.35 23.41 26.14
CA GLU A 70 29.31 23.22 25.16
C GLU A 70 28.26 22.36 25.86
N GLY A 71 27.34 23.07 26.53
CA GLY A 71 26.05 22.53 26.86
C GLY A 71 25.48 21.99 25.57
N LEU A 72 25.50 20.67 25.45
CA LEU A 72 24.42 19.95 24.82
C LEU A 72 23.15 20.56 25.42
N GLY A 73 22.45 21.36 24.61
CA GLY A 73 21.14 21.85 24.95
C GLY A 73 20.24 20.69 25.41
N PRO A 74 19.19 21.00 26.17
CA PRO A 74 18.37 19.97 26.81
C PRO A 74 17.79 19.03 25.74
N GLY A 75 18.13 17.75 25.84
CA GLY A 75 17.54 16.69 25.03
C GLY A 75 18.52 16.07 24.03
N GLY A 76 18.90 14.81 24.27
CA GLY A 76 19.43 13.93 23.24
C GLY A 76 18.36 13.66 22.18
N HIS A 77 18.12 14.64 21.32
CA HIS A 77 17.15 14.53 20.24
C HIS A 77 17.70 13.55 19.21
N VAL A 78 17.13 12.35 19.21
CA VAL A 78 17.37 11.33 18.18
C VAL A 78 17.07 11.96 16.83
N PRO A 79 18.01 11.96 15.86
CA PRO A 79 17.75 12.50 14.54
C PRO A 79 16.60 11.72 13.89
N VAL A 80 15.59 12.43 13.37
CA VAL A 80 14.40 11.84 12.74
C VAL A 80 14.46 12.11 11.24
N ALA A 81 14.27 11.08 10.43
CA ALA A 81 14.05 11.20 8.99
C ALA A 81 12.55 11.15 8.69
N GLU A 82 12.07 12.09 7.90
CA GLU A 82 10.70 12.07 7.37
C GLU A 82 10.68 11.38 6.01
N LEU A 83 9.83 10.38 5.85
CA LEU A 83 9.58 9.69 4.57
C LEU A 83 8.14 9.89 4.15
N GLU A 84 7.89 9.94 2.84
CA GLU A 84 6.52 9.84 2.35
C GLU A 84 5.95 8.44 2.63
N LEU A 85 4.66 8.38 2.95
CA LEU A 85 3.95 7.13 3.24
C LEU A 85 4.15 6.08 2.15
N GLU A 86 4.06 6.48 0.88
CA GLU A 86 4.22 5.56 -0.24
C GLU A 86 5.64 4.98 -0.30
N GLU A 87 6.66 5.80 -0.07
CA GLU A 87 8.06 5.35 -0.03
C GLU A 87 8.29 4.41 1.15
N PHE A 88 7.75 4.74 2.33
CA PHE A 88 7.81 3.87 3.49
C PHE A 88 7.14 2.51 3.24
N LEU A 89 5.95 2.50 2.64
CA LEU A 89 5.25 1.26 2.28
C LEU A 89 6.06 0.44 1.28
N ASP A 90 6.64 1.05 0.25
CA ASP A 90 7.51 0.34 -0.71
C ASP A 90 8.69 -0.33 0.00
N LEU A 91 9.34 0.37 0.92
CA LEU A 91 10.44 -0.17 1.72
C LEU A 91 10.00 -1.34 2.61
N MET A 92 8.85 -1.21 3.26
CA MET A 92 8.23 -2.26 4.06
C MET A 92 7.88 -3.48 3.21
N GLY A 93 7.30 -3.27 2.02
CA GLY A 93 6.99 -4.30 1.05
C GLY A 93 8.20 -5.09 0.61
N GLU A 94 9.31 -4.40 0.32
CA GLU A 94 10.59 -5.04 0.01
C GLU A 94 11.15 -5.83 1.20
N ALA A 95 11.09 -5.27 2.41
CA ALA A 95 11.61 -5.90 3.63
C ALA A 95 10.84 -7.19 3.98
N LEU A 96 9.51 -7.14 3.88
CA LEU A 96 8.60 -8.22 4.23
C LEU A 96 8.32 -9.18 3.07
N ARG A 97 8.84 -8.87 1.87
CA ARG A 97 8.61 -9.59 0.61
C ARG A 97 7.11 -9.72 0.31
N LEU A 98 6.38 -8.63 0.42
CA LEU A 98 4.95 -8.61 0.14
C LEU A 98 4.70 -8.77 -1.37
N PRO A 99 3.65 -9.52 -1.76
CA PRO A 99 3.32 -9.71 -3.16
C PRO A 99 2.79 -8.41 -3.77
N ARG A 100 3.10 -8.20 -5.06
CA ARG A 100 2.53 -7.10 -5.83
C ARG A 100 1.12 -7.48 -6.28
N LEU A 101 0.14 -6.72 -5.83
CA LEU A 101 -1.25 -6.94 -6.20
C LEU A 101 -1.47 -6.51 -7.65
N ARG A 102 -2.12 -7.37 -8.44
CA ARG A 102 -2.42 -7.12 -9.85
C ARG A 102 -3.91 -6.83 -10.03
N PRO A 103 -4.28 -5.87 -10.89
CA PRO A 103 -5.67 -5.65 -11.25
C PRO A 103 -6.20 -6.85 -12.05
N LYS A 104 -7.42 -7.32 -11.74
CA LYS A 104 -8.10 -8.40 -12.48
C LYS A 104 -8.78 -7.91 -13.76
N GLY A 105 -8.95 -6.59 -13.94
CA GLY A 105 -9.63 -6.01 -15.11
C GLY A 105 -8.99 -4.70 -15.58
N GLU A 106 -9.55 -4.14 -16.65
CA GLU A 106 -9.10 -2.84 -17.16
C GLU A 106 -9.40 -1.75 -16.12
N GLY A 107 -10.51 -1.85 -15.37
CA GLY A 107 -10.94 -0.86 -14.38
C GLY A 107 -11.91 0.16 -14.98
N GLU A 108 -12.45 1.05 -14.15
CA GLU A 108 -13.38 2.07 -14.63
C GLU A 108 -12.62 3.21 -15.31
N VAL A 109 -13.09 3.59 -16.51
CA VAL A 109 -12.52 4.70 -17.28
C VAL A 109 -12.88 6.00 -16.59
N THR A 110 -11.97 6.54 -15.77
CA THR A 110 -12.28 7.75 -14.98
C THR A 110 -11.35 8.93 -15.23
N GLN A 111 -10.18 8.76 -15.84
CA GLN A 111 -9.32 9.91 -16.15
C GLN A 111 -8.68 9.84 -17.54
N GLU A 112 -8.69 10.99 -18.19
CA GLU A 112 -8.02 11.26 -19.45
C GLU A 112 -6.55 11.60 -19.16
N ALA A 113 -5.65 10.64 -19.29
CA ALA A 113 -4.23 11.00 -19.29
C ALA A 113 -3.91 11.72 -20.61
N LEU A 114 -3.48 12.99 -20.52
CA LEU A 114 -3.08 13.79 -21.66
C LEU A 114 -1.72 13.32 -22.19
N ARG A 115 -1.70 12.29 -23.04
CA ARG A 115 -0.49 11.96 -23.81
C ARG A 115 -0.43 12.85 -25.04
N HIS A 116 0.69 13.52 -25.25
CA HIS A 116 0.95 14.37 -26.43
C HIS A 116 1.20 13.53 -27.68
N THR A 117 0.18 12.83 -28.18
CA THR A 117 0.28 11.90 -29.32
C THR A 117 -0.40 12.42 -30.58
N THR A 118 -1.38 13.33 -30.46
CA THR A 118 -2.10 13.88 -31.62
C THR A 118 -1.35 15.08 -32.19
N ILE A 119 -1.61 15.38 -33.46
CA ILE A 119 -1.00 16.52 -34.14
C ILE A 119 -2.08 17.49 -34.58
N ALA A 120 -2.02 18.69 -34.02
CA ALA A 120 -2.88 19.80 -34.39
C ALA A 120 -2.14 20.77 -35.33
N ARG A 121 -2.90 21.53 -36.13
CA ARG A 121 -2.37 22.61 -36.98
C ARG A 121 -2.10 23.92 -36.23
N LYS A 122 -2.65 24.05 -35.01
CA LYS A 122 -2.50 25.22 -34.14
C LYS A 122 -2.13 24.76 -32.72
N GLY A 123 -1.32 25.54 -32.03
CA GLY A 123 -0.92 25.24 -30.65
C GLY A 123 0.20 26.15 -30.13
N PRO A 124 0.60 25.98 -28.86
CA PRO A 124 1.68 26.75 -28.24
C PRO A 124 3.03 26.48 -28.94
N ARG A 125 3.87 27.52 -29.09
CA ARG A 125 5.18 27.41 -29.75
C ARG A 125 6.08 26.32 -29.13
N GLY A 126 6.02 26.14 -27.81
CA GLY A 126 6.79 25.12 -27.08
C GLY A 126 6.41 23.67 -27.44
N LEU A 127 5.20 23.44 -27.97
CA LEU A 127 4.72 22.11 -28.37
C LEU A 127 4.84 21.87 -29.89
N ARG A 128 5.55 22.73 -30.62
CA ARG A 128 5.72 22.60 -32.08
C ARG A 128 6.51 21.34 -32.42
N HIS A 129 5.96 20.52 -33.31
CA HIS A 129 6.62 19.33 -33.85
C HIS A 129 7.47 19.71 -35.07
N VAL A 130 8.75 20.04 -34.83
CA VAL A 130 9.68 20.57 -35.86
C VAL A 130 9.78 19.66 -37.09
N ARG A 131 10.09 18.37 -36.92
CA ARG A 131 10.25 17.44 -38.06
C ARG A 131 9.03 17.37 -38.98
N ARG A 132 7.82 17.32 -38.40
CA ARG A 132 6.58 17.25 -39.18
C ARG A 132 6.21 18.61 -39.78
N THR A 133 6.50 19.71 -39.09
CA THR A 133 6.34 21.05 -39.66
C THR A 133 7.22 21.24 -40.90
N LEU A 134 8.49 20.84 -40.82
CA LEU A 134 9.42 20.90 -41.96
C LEU A 134 9.00 19.96 -43.09
N LYS A 135 8.49 18.75 -42.77
CA LYS A 135 7.97 17.83 -43.78
C LYS A 135 6.80 18.40 -44.56
N GLU A 136 5.88 19.10 -43.90
CA GLU A 136 4.72 19.72 -44.56
C GLU A 136 5.15 20.94 -45.38
N SER A 137 6.08 21.75 -44.86
CA SER A 137 6.69 22.86 -45.60
C SER A 137 7.44 22.39 -46.85
N LEU A 138 8.17 21.26 -46.77
CA LEU A 138 8.83 20.65 -47.93
C LEU A 138 7.81 20.18 -48.98
N LYS A 139 6.74 19.49 -48.55
CA LYS A 139 5.67 19.07 -49.47
C LYS A 139 5.05 20.26 -50.19
N ARG A 140 4.78 21.35 -49.46
CA ARG A 140 4.25 22.58 -50.06
C ARG A 140 5.23 23.15 -51.08
N ALA A 141 6.49 23.35 -50.70
CA ALA A 141 7.52 23.92 -51.58
C ALA A 141 7.75 23.10 -52.87
N LEU A 142 7.65 21.77 -52.78
CA LEU A 142 7.71 20.89 -53.95
C LEU A 142 6.49 21.03 -54.86
N LEU A 143 5.29 21.19 -54.28
CA LEU A 143 4.05 21.37 -55.04
C LEU A 143 3.93 22.76 -55.68
N THR A 144 4.46 23.80 -55.02
CA THR A 144 4.46 25.18 -55.52
C THR A 144 5.62 25.47 -56.48
N GLY A 145 6.59 24.55 -56.60
CA GLY A 145 7.80 24.73 -57.41
C GLY A 145 8.80 25.73 -56.81
N GLU A 146 8.62 26.11 -55.55
CA GLU A 146 9.50 27.04 -54.83
C GLU A 146 10.76 26.37 -54.27
N TYR A 147 10.77 25.03 -54.24
CA TYR A 147 11.92 24.26 -53.77
C TYR A 147 13.10 24.35 -54.75
N ARG A 148 14.28 24.72 -54.23
CA ARG A 148 15.54 24.78 -54.97
C ARG A 148 16.52 23.78 -54.37
N GLU A 149 17.10 22.94 -55.21
CA GLU A 149 18.04 21.90 -54.76
C GLU A 149 19.39 22.51 -54.34
N GLU A 150 19.80 23.58 -55.01
CA GLU A 150 21.04 24.32 -54.72
C GLU A 150 20.94 25.16 -53.43
N ASP A 151 19.73 25.47 -52.97
CA ASP A 151 19.47 26.21 -51.73
C ASP A 151 18.23 25.66 -51.00
N PRO A 152 18.35 24.54 -50.25
CA PRO A 152 17.22 23.80 -49.69
C PRO A 152 16.65 24.44 -48.41
N ARG A 153 16.52 25.76 -48.38
CA ARG A 153 15.94 26.49 -47.26
C ARG A 153 14.42 26.40 -47.30
N LEU A 154 13.86 25.83 -46.23
CA LEU A 154 12.42 25.76 -46.02
C LEU A 154 12.00 26.80 -44.99
N VAL A 155 11.08 27.67 -45.36
CA VAL A 155 10.44 28.64 -44.45
C VAL A 155 9.02 28.14 -44.18
N PRO A 156 8.74 27.55 -42.99
CA PRO A 156 7.40 27.07 -42.67
C PRO A 156 6.40 28.22 -42.56
N GLU A 157 5.28 28.08 -43.26
CA GLU A 157 4.15 28.99 -43.17
C GLU A 157 3.14 28.52 -42.12
N ARG A 158 2.11 29.34 -41.84
CA ARG A 158 1.09 29.04 -40.82
C ARG A 158 0.40 27.70 -41.06
N GLU A 159 0.16 27.32 -42.32
CA GLU A 159 -0.46 26.04 -42.67
C GLU A 159 0.46 24.83 -42.52
N ASP A 160 1.78 25.04 -42.54
CA ASP A 160 2.79 23.99 -42.36
C ASP A 160 2.97 23.62 -40.89
N LEU A 161 2.57 24.52 -39.97
CA LEU A 161 2.78 24.33 -38.54
C LEU A 161 2.04 23.10 -38.03
N ARG A 162 2.77 22.26 -37.30
CA ARG A 162 2.25 21.07 -36.63
C ARG A 162 2.64 21.13 -35.17
N TYR A 163 1.67 20.90 -34.29
CA TYR A 163 1.83 20.96 -32.84
C TYR A 163 1.44 19.65 -32.22
N LYS A 164 2.17 19.23 -31.18
CA LYS A 164 1.73 18.13 -30.34
C LYS A 164 0.49 18.59 -29.57
N ALA A 165 -0.63 17.94 -29.84
CA ALA A 165 -1.86 18.11 -29.10
C ALA A 165 -2.02 16.91 -28.14
N PRO A 166 -2.46 17.16 -26.90
CA PRO A 166 -2.81 16.07 -26.02
C PRO A 166 -3.97 15.29 -26.64
N LYS A 167 -3.86 13.97 -26.64
CA LYS A 167 -5.01 13.07 -26.83
C LYS A 167 -5.37 12.54 -25.45
N ALA A 168 -6.62 12.72 -25.07
CA ALA A 168 -7.19 11.94 -23.99
C ALA A 168 -7.09 10.45 -24.38
N LYS A 169 -6.33 9.67 -23.60
CA LYS A 169 -6.51 8.22 -23.59
C LYS A 169 -7.19 7.90 -22.26
N PRO A 170 -8.29 7.14 -22.26
CA PRO A 170 -8.83 6.61 -21.03
C PRO A 170 -7.75 5.76 -20.36
N GLN A 171 -7.30 6.17 -19.17
CA GLN A 171 -6.55 5.28 -18.30
C GLN A 171 -7.57 4.65 -17.37
N PRO A 172 -7.81 3.34 -17.52
CA PRO A 172 -8.75 2.68 -16.65
C PRO A 172 -8.03 2.50 -15.30
N HIS A 173 -8.64 3.03 -14.24
CA HIS A 173 -8.10 2.87 -12.90
C HIS A 173 -8.67 1.58 -12.34
N ALA A 174 -7.79 0.64 -12.03
CA ALA A 174 -8.18 -0.52 -11.26
C ALA A 174 -8.65 -0.06 -9.88
N GLN A 175 -9.87 -0.45 -9.53
CA GLN A 175 -10.46 -0.18 -8.22
C GLN A 175 -10.41 -1.44 -7.39
N ALA A 176 -10.37 -1.28 -6.08
CA ALA A 176 -10.48 -2.40 -5.16
C ALA A 176 -11.57 -2.11 -4.13
N VAL A 177 -12.22 -3.16 -3.68
CA VAL A 177 -13.06 -3.13 -2.48
C VAL A 177 -12.48 -4.12 -1.49
N VAL A 178 -12.33 -3.69 -0.25
CA VAL A 178 -11.93 -4.55 0.87
C VAL A 178 -13.06 -4.59 1.87
N VAL A 179 -13.55 -5.79 2.13
CA VAL A 179 -14.52 -6.08 3.18
C VAL A 179 -13.78 -6.76 4.33
N PHE A 180 -13.85 -6.18 5.53
CA PHE A 180 -13.34 -6.78 6.75
C PHE A 180 -14.50 -7.32 7.57
N ALA A 181 -14.49 -8.61 7.89
CA ALA A 181 -15.39 -9.24 8.83
C ALA A 181 -14.60 -9.56 10.11
N LEU A 182 -15.06 -9.02 11.23
CA LEU A 182 -14.44 -9.20 12.53
C LEU A 182 -15.43 -9.86 13.50
N ASP A 183 -14.99 -10.98 14.03
CA ASP A 183 -15.60 -11.63 15.17
C ASP A 183 -15.39 -10.79 16.43
N VAL A 184 -16.49 -10.44 17.09
CA VAL A 184 -16.48 -9.71 18.36
C VAL A 184 -16.97 -10.58 19.50
N SER A 185 -16.95 -11.91 19.38
CA SER A 185 -17.37 -12.82 20.44
C SER A 185 -16.52 -12.70 21.73
N GLY A 186 -17.03 -13.27 22.83
CA GLY A 186 -16.40 -13.18 24.16
C GLY A 186 -14.98 -13.76 24.28
N SER A 187 -14.51 -14.54 23.30
CA SER A 187 -13.14 -15.06 23.24
C SER A 187 -12.15 -14.09 22.58
N MET A 188 -12.65 -13.10 21.82
CA MET A 188 -11.87 -12.07 21.15
C MET A 188 -11.65 -10.89 22.11
N ARG A 189 -10.73 -11.07 23.07
CA ARG A 189 -10.43 -10.04 24.08
C ARG A 189 -9.67 -8.87 23.46
N GLU A 190 -9.40 -7.86 24.29
CA GLU A 190 -8.80 -6.60 23.83
C GLU A 190 -7.45 -6.79 23.10
N GLU A 191 -6.62 -7.73 23.57
CA GLU A 191 -5.31 -8.01 22.96
C GLU A 191 -5.45 -8.63 21.56
N GLU A 192 -6.36 -9.61 21.44
CA GLU A 192 -6.70 -10.29 20.19
C GLU A 192 -7.30 -9.30 19.16
N LEU A 193 -8.28 -8.49 19.58
CA LEU A 193 -8.87 -7.44 18.74
C LEU A 193 -7.83 -6.42 18.29
N ARG A 194 -6.88 -6.06 19.15
CA ARG A 194 -5.80 -5.12 18.83
C ARG A 194 -4.86 -5.65 17.76
N LEU A 195 -4.48 -6.93 17.81
CA LEU A 195 -3.69 -7.57 16.77
C LEU A 195 -4.41 -7.55 15.43
N VAL A 196 -5.70 -7.90 15.43
CA VAL A 196 -6.51 -7.91 14.21
C VAL A 196 -6.67 -6.52 13.62
N LYS A 197 -6.95 -5.50 14.44
CA LYS A 197 -7.05 -4.11 14.00
C LYS A 197 -5.75 -3.62 13.38
N THR A 198 -4.62 -3.95 13.98
CA THR A 198 -3.28 -3.65 13.43
C THR A 198 -3.07 -4.33 12.08
N LEU A 199 -3.47 -5.59 11.94
CA LEU A 199 -3.36 -6.33 10.69
C LEU A 199 -4.26 -5.77 9.59
N ALA A 200 -5.53 -5.50 9.90
CA ALA A 200 -6.51 -4.90 8.99
C ALA A 200 -6.02 -3.53 8.48
N TYR A 201 -5.40 -2.76 9.36
CA TYR A 201 -4.75 -1.49 9.02
C TYR A 201 -3.63 -1.68 7.98
N TRP A 202 -2.68 -2.59 8.23
CA TRP A 202 -1.56 -2.82 7.31
C TRP A 202 -1.99 -3.41 5.96
N ILE A 203 -2.99 -4.29 5.97
CA ILE A 203 -3.62 -4.80 4.75
C ILE A 203 -4.19 -3.63 3.94
N THR A 204 -4.95 -2.74 4.60
CA THR A 204 -5.53 -1.55 3.97
C THR A 204 -4.46 -0.65 3.37
N ALA A 205 -3.38 -0.37 4.12
CA ALA A 205 -2.28 0.47 3.67
C ALA A 205 -1.59 -0.12 2.42
N TRP A 206 -1.34 -1.44 2.42
CA TRP A 206 -0.72 -2.12 1.29
C TRP A 206 -1.63 -2.18 0.05
N ILE A 207 -2.92 -2.48 0.22
CA ILE A 207 -3.86 -2.50 -0.90
C ILE A 207 -4.02 -1.09 -1.49
N ARG A 208 -4.12 -0.06 -0.63
CA ARG A 208 -4.20 1.34 -1.06
C ARG A 208 -2.97 1.79 -1.85
N ARG A 209 -1.78 1.27 -1.52
CA ARG A 209 -0.55 1.52 -2.30
C ARG A 209 -0.67 1.05 -3.75
N HIS A 210 -1.38 -0.06 -3.99
CA HIS A 210 -1.59 -0.63 -5.33
C HIS A 210 -2.86 -0.11 -6.03
N PHE A 211 -3.89 0.22 -5.25
CA PHE A 211 -5.18 0.69 -5.71
C PHE A 211 -5.53 2.01 -5.02
N PRO A 212 -5.20 3.16 -5.63
CA PRO A 212 -5.48 4.48 -5.03
C PRO A 212 -6.97 4.72 -4.76
N ARG A 213 -7.85 4.06 -5.53
CA ARG A 213 -9.30 4.02 -5.33
C ARG A 213 -9.68 2.72 -4.63
N LEU A 214 -9.65 2.78 -3.31
CA LEU A 214 -9.99 1.67 -2.43
C LEU A 214 -11.26 1.98 -1.64
N GLU A 215 -12.30 1.20 -1.88
CA GLU A 215 -13.52 1.18 -1.07
C GLU A 215 -13.34 0.21 0.11
N ARG A 216 -13.81 0.62 1.28
CA ARG A 216 -13.65 -0.13 2.53
C ARG A 216 -15.02 -0.36 3.16
N ARG A 217 -15.28 -1.58 3.60
CA ARG A 217 -16.51 -1.99 4.27
C ARG A 217 -16.14 -2.84 5.48
N TYR A 218 -16.79 -2.57 6.61
CA TYR A 218 -16.48 -3.19 7.88
C TYR A 218 -17.73 -3.87 8.41
N LEU A 219 -17.60 -5.16 8.72
CA LEU A 219 -18.64 -6.00 9.26
C LEU A 219 -18.17 -6.47 10.63
N LEU A 220 -19.06 -6.37 11.61
CA LEU A 220 -18.90 -7.05 12.90
C LEU A 220 -19.89 -8.20 12.92
N HIS A 221 -19.51 -9.28 13.61
CA HIS A 221 -20.45 -10.35 13.86
C HIS A 221 -20.24 -10.99 15.22
N ASP A 222 -21.36 -11.42 15.79
CA ASP A 222 -21.44 -12.34 16.91
C ASP A 222 -22.35 -13.51 16.48
N ALA A 223 -23.58 -13.62 17.02
CA ALA A 223 -24.63 -14.49 16.51
C ALA A 223 -25.26 -13.95 15.20
N GLU A 224 -25.26 -12.64 15.01
CA GLU A 224 -25.71 -11.95 13.79
C GLU A 224 -24.59 -11.06 13.25
N ALA A 225 -24.66 -10.68 11.97
CA ALA A 225 -23.67 -9.80 11.35
C ALA A 225 -24.32 -8.47 10.96
N TRP A 226 -23.59 -7.37 11.13
CA TRP A 226 -24.02 -6.04 10.72
C TRP A 226 -22.85 -5.21 10.18
N GLU A 227 -23.17 -4.23 9.33
CA GLU A 227 -22.20 -3.29 8.79
C GLU A 227 -22.02 -2.11 9.75
N VAL A 228 -20.77 -1.69 9.94
CA VAL A 228 -20.38 -0.57 10.80
C VAL A 228 -19.47 0.42 10.08
N PRO A 229 -19.43 1.69 10.52
CA PRO A 229 -18.41 2.62 10.07
C PRO A 229 -17.01 2.24 10.59
N GLU A 230 -15.98 2.77 9.93
CA GLU A 230 -14.57 2.53 10.25
C GLU A 230 -14.25 2.81 11.74
N GLU A 231 -14.72 3.94 12.27
CA GLU A 231 -14.47 4.32 13.67
C GLU A 231 -15.01 3.30 14.68
N GLU A 232 -16.18 2.71 14.38
CA GLU A 232 -16.81 1.73 15.24
C GLU A 232 -16.10 0.38 15.15
N PHE A 233 -15.67 -0.04 13.97
CA PHE A 233 -14.83 -1.24 13.81
C PHE A 233 -13.57 -1.18 14.66
N PHE A 234 -12.86 -0.05 14.66
CA PHE A 234 -11.64 0.12 15.44
C PHE A 234 -11.90 0.31 16.95
N ARG A 235 -13.10 0.73 17.36
CA ARG A 235 -13.52 0.85 18.78
C ARG A 235 -14.29 -0.35 19.32
N ALA A 236 -14.63 -1.31 18.46
CA ALA A 236 -15.40 -2.50 18.81
C ALA A 236 -14.77 -3.24 19.99
N ARG A 237 -15.65 -3.79 20.83
CA ARG A 237 -15.35 -4.59 22.03
C ARG A 237 -16.10 -5.91 21.95
N GLU A 238 -15.67 -6.86 22.78
CA GLU A 238 -16.26 -8.19 22.89
C GLU A 238 -17.77 -8.17 23.27
N GLY A 239 -18.52 -9.12 22.74
CA GLY A 239 -19.96 -9.31 22.90
C GLY A 239 -20.44 -10.61 22.24
N GLY A 240 -21.20 -11.42 22.98
CA GLY A 240 -21.99 -12.52 22.42
C GLY A 240 -21.22 -13.81 22.03
N GLY A 241 -21.90 -14.66 21.26
CA GLY A 241 -21.37 -15.92 20.71
C GLY A 241 -20.93 -15.78 19.24
N THR A 242 -20.53 -16.87 18.58
CA THR A 242 -19.87 -16.79 17.25
C THR A 242 -20.58 -17.56 16.16
N ARG A 243 -21.08 -16.86 15.14
CA ARG A 243 -21.66 -17.44 13.94
C ARG A 243 -20.94 -16.95 12.70
N LEU A 244 -20.12 -17.79 12.09
CA LEU A 244 -19.29 -17.40 10.94
C LEU A 244 -20.09 -17.21 9.65
N SER A 245 -21.17 -17.98 9.47
CA SER A 245 -21.98 -17.90 8.25
C SER A 245 -22.70 -16.55 8.11
N SER A 246 -23.06 -15.90 9.22
CA SER A 246 -23.76 -14.60 9.19
C SER A 246 -22.89 -13.53 8.52
N ALA A 247 -21.60 -13.49 8.87
CA ALA A 247 -20.64 -12.56 8.29
C ALA A 247 -20.43 -12.80 6.79
N LEU A 248 -20.32 -14.05 6.36
CA LEU A 248 -20.14 -14.40 4.95
C LEU A 248 -21.38 -14.07 4.10
N LEU A 249 -22.58 -14.33 4.63
CA LEU A 249 -23.83 -13.99 3.95
C LEU A 249 -24.01 -12.46 3.82
N LEU A 250 -23.67 -11.70 4.86
CA LEU A 250 -23.70 -10.24 4.79
C LEU A 250 -22.64 -9.70 3.83
N ALA A 251 -21.43 -10.28 3.83
CA ALA A 251 -20.39 -9.92 2.87
C ALA A 251 -20.83 -10.19 1.42
N GLU A 252 -21.54 -11.29 1.17
CA GLU A 252 -22.13 -11.57 -0.14
C GLU A 252 -23.10 -10.46 -0.59
N GLU A 253 -23.95 -9.97 0.31
CA GLU A 253 -24.86 -8.87 0.01
C GLU A 253 -24.11 -7.56 -0.28
N VAL A 254 -23.14 -7.19 0.57
CA VAL A 254 -22.34 -5.97 0.40
C VAL A 254 -21.56 -6.00 -0.92
N LEU A 255 -20.99 -7.15 -1.29
CA LEU A 255 -20.20 -7.30 -2.51
C LEU A 255 -21.02 -7.21 -3.80
N LYS A 256 -22.36 -7.35 -3.76
CA LYS A 256 -23.23 -7.11 -4.93
C LYS A 256 -23.15 -5.68 -5.45
N ALA A 257 -22.89 -4.71 -4.58
CA ALA A 257 -22.72 -3.30 -4.95
C ALA A 257 -21.41 -3.03 -5.75
N TYR A 258 -20.49 -4.00 -5.82
CA TYR A 258 -19.16 -3.81 -6.39
C TYR A 258 -18.86 -4.81 -7.51
N PRO A 259 -19.24 -4.57 -8.78
CA PRO A 259 -19.06 -5.53 -9.86
C PRO A 259 -17.59 -5.97 -10.09
N GLU A 260 -17.35 -7.28 -10.26
CA GLU A 260 -16.01 -7.87 -10.44
C GLU A 260 -15.27 -7.40 -11.70
N ALA A 261 -16.02 -6.90 -12.71
CA ALA A 261 -15.45 -6.33 -13.92
C ALA A 261 -14.63 -5.04 -13.65
N PHE A 262 -14.97 -4.31 -12.58
CA PHE A 262 -14.36 -3.03 -12.24
C PHE A 262 -13.58 -3.06 -10.92
N TYR A 263 -13.97 -3.94 -9.99
CA TYR A 263 -13.40 -4.02 -8.66
C TYR A 263 -12.67 -5.34 -8.42
N ASN A 264 -11.42 -5.23 -7.98
CA ASN A 264 -10.77 -6.32 -7.25
C ASN A 264 -11.43 -6.46 -5.88
N ARG A 265 -12.11 -7.57 -5.63
CA ARG A 265 -12.81 -7.84 -4.38
C ARG A 265 -11.92 -8.60 -3.40
N TYR A 266 -11.68 -8.03 -2.23
CA TYR A 266 -10.96 -8.68 -1.14
C TYR A 266 -11.92 -8.86 0.04
N LEU A 267 -11.96 -10.06 0.61
CA LEU A 267 -12.70 -10.35 1.84
C LEU A 267 -11.74 -10.91 2.87
N TYR A 268 -11.62 -10.21 4.00
CA TYR A 268 -10.80 -10.63 5.12
C TYR A 268 -11.68 -10.94 6.31
N HIS A 269 -11.55 -12.14 6.85
CA HIS A 269 -12.35 -12.62 7.96
C HIS A 269 -11.42 -12.99 9.12
N PHE A 270 -11.69 -12.40 10.28
CA PHE A 270 -10.92 -12.58 11.50
C PHE A 270 -11.81 -13.17 12.58
N SER A 271 -11.42 -14.33 13.10
CA SER A 271 -12.15 -15.04 14.16
C SER A 271 -11.19 -15.92 14.95
N ASP A 272 -11.59 -16.35 16.14
CA ASP A 272 -10.87 -17.35 16.93
C ASP A 272 -11.06 -18.79 16.39
N GLY A 273 -11.99 -18.99 15.45
CA GLY A 273 -12.28 -20.27 14.82
C GLY A 273 -13.24 -21.17 15.61
N GLU A 274 -13.85 -20.66 16.68
CA GLU A 274 -14.98 -21.31 17.34
C GLU A 274 -16.27 -20.97 16.58
N ASN A 275 -17.09 -21.98 16.29
CA ASN A 275 -18.34 -21.77 15.56
C ASN A 275 -19.48 -22.56 16.21
N TRP A 276 -20.70 -22.04 16.08
CA TRP A 276 -21.87 -22.75 16.56
C TRP A 276 -22.08 -24.08 15.79
N PRO A 277 -22.52 -25.16 16.47
CA PRO A 277 -22.78 -26.44 15.82
C PRO A 277 -23.75 -26.31 14.63
N GLY A 278 -23.37 -26.85 13.48
CA GLY A 278 -24.16 -26.79 12.24
C GLY A 278 -24.03 -25.49 11.42
N ASP A 279 -23.21 -24.53 11.86
CA ASP A 279 -22.96 -23.29 11.12
C ASP A 279 -21.81 -23.42 10.11
N THR A 280 -20.83 -24.29 10.38
CA THR A 280 -19.65 -24.48 9.53
C THR A 280 -20.00 -24.88 8.10
N GLU A 281 -20.94 -25.81 7.91
CA GLU A 281 -21.37 -26.21 6.55
C GLU A 281 -21.97 -25.04 5.77
N LYS A 282 -22.79 -24.21 6.42
CA LYS A 282 -23.39 -23.02 5.81
C LYS A 282 -22.34 -21.98 5.46
N ALA A 283 -21.35 -21.79 6.33
CA ALA A 283 -20.23 -20.90 6.07
C ALA A 283 -19.41 -21.35 4.87
N LEU A 284 -19.09 -22.66 4.76
CA LEU A 284 -18.36 -23.22 3.63
C LEU A 284 -19.15 -23.13 2.31
N GLU A 285 -20.47 -23.37 2.33
CA GLU A 285 -21.32 -23.21 1.16
C GLU A 285 -21.36 -21.74 0.67
N ALA A 286 -21.54 -20.79 1.59
CA ALA A 286 -21.50 -19.36 1.27
C ALA A 286 -20.12 -18.95 0.71
N LEU A 287 -19.04 -19.44 1.33
CA LEU A 287 -17.68 -19.19 0.85
C LEU A 287 -17.45 -19.77 -0.55
N GLY A 288 -17.90 -21.01 -0.81
CA GLY A 288 -17.79 -21.64 -2.13
C GLY A 288 -18.45 -20.83 -3.24
N ARG A 289 -19.58 -20.17 -2.96
CA ARG A 289 -20.25 -19.25 -3.90
C ARG A 289 -19.49 -17.94 -4.10
N LEU A 290 -18.84 -17.43 -3.05
CA LEU A 290 -18.09 -16.16 -3.09
C LEU A 290 -16.73 -16.27 -3.77
N LEU A 291 -15.99 -17.34 -3.50
CA LEU A 291 -14.58 -17.53 -3.88
C LEU A 291 -14.28 -17.23 -5.36
N PRO A 292 -15.07 -17.69 -6.34
CA PRO A 292 -14.79 -17.42 -7.76
C PRO A 292 -14.75 -15.92 -8.09
N SER A 293 -15.56 -15.12 -7.40
CA SER A 293 -15.68 -13.68 -7.63
C SER A 293 -14.64 -12.85 -6.87
N LEU A 294 -13.97 -13.44 -5.87
CA LEU A 294 -12.99 -12.75 -5.05
C LEU A 294 -11.62 -12.73 -5.74
N ALA A 295 -10.88 -11.63 -5.55
CA ALA A 295 -9.45 -11.59 -5.82
C ALA A 295 -8.68 -12.41 -4.78
N LEU A 296 -9.09 -12.30 -3.52
CA LEU A 296 -8.55 -13.09 -2.41
C LEU A 296 -9.56 -13.10 -1.25
N TYR A 297 -9.75 -14.28 -0.67
CA TYR A 297 -10.33 -14.45 0.66
C TYR A 297 -9.20 -14.75 1.64
N GLY A 298 -9.05 -13.91 2.66
CA GLY A 298 -8.06 -14.08 3.72
C GLY A 298 -8.74 -14.41 5.04
N TYR A 299 -8.48 -15.60 5.59
CA TYR A 299 -8.92 -15.94 6.94
C TYR A 299 -7.74 -15.88 7.91
N ALA A 300 -7.84 -15.04 8.94
CA ALA A 300 -6.87 -15.03 10.03
C ALA A 300 -7.50 -15.56 11.30
N GLN A 301 -6.99 -16.68 11.79
CA GLN A 301 -7.40 -17.24 13.06
C GLN A 301 -6.60 -16.62 14.20
N VAL A 302 -7.29 -16.02 15.18
CA VAL A 302 -6.63 -15.55 16.40
C VAL A 302 -6.66 -16.67 17.44
N GLN A 303 -5.49 -17.23 17.75
CA GLN A 303 -5.40 -18.35 18.67
C GLN A 303 -4.87 -17.89 20.03
N PRO A 304 -5.63 -18.07 21.12
CA PRO A 304 -5.06 -18.16 22.45
C PRO A 304 -4.15 -19.41 22.53
N PRO A 305 -3.07 -19.39 23.34
CA PRO A 305 -2.20 -20.56 23.50
C PRO A 305 -3.00 -21.82 23.91
N GLY A 306 -2.90 -22.90 23.12
CA GLY A 306 -3.45 -24.22 23.46
C GLY A 306 -4.86 -24.55 22.94
N ARG A 307 -5.44 -23.76 22.04
CA ARG A 307 -6.70 -24.08 21.32
C ARG A 307 -6.50 -24.19 19.82
N GLU A 308 -6.97 -25.28 19.23
CA GLU A 308 -7.10 -25.44 17.79
C GLU A 308 -8.56 -25.25 17.40
N GLY A 309 -8.87 -24.21 16.62
CA GLY A 309 -10.22 -24.02 16.08
C GLY A 309 -10.46 -24.87 14.84
N SER A 310 -11.65 -25.46 14.75
CA SER A 310 -12.01 -26.44 13.72
C SER A 310 -12.14 -25.84 12.32
N PHE A 311 -12.49 -24.55 12.21
CA PHE A 311 -12.77 -23.92 10.93
C PHE A 311 -11.53 -23.72 10.04
N LEU A 312 -10.37 -23.47 10.64
CA LEU A 312 -9.13 -23.30 9.88
C LEU A 312 -8.73 -24.59 9.15
N TYR A 313 -8.94 -25.75 9.77
CA TYR A 313 -8.65 -27.05 9.17
C TYR A 313 -9.51 -27.32 7.92
N GLU A 314 -10.81 -27.03 8.01
CA GLU A 314 -11.74 -27.13 6.87
C GLU A 314 -11.32 -26.20 5.72
N LEU A 315 -10.92 -24.96 6.04
CA LEU A 315 -10.42 -24.02 5.04
C LEU A 315 -9.09 -24.47 4.41
N GLN A 316 -8.18 -25.07 5.19
CA GLN A 316 -6.94 -25.61 4.64
C GLN A 316 -7.20 -26.72 3.62
N THR A 317 -8.20 -27.56 3.87
CA THR A 317 -8.64 -28.59 2.92
C THR A 317 -9.19 -27.95 1.64
N LEU A 318 -10.02 -26.90 1.77
CA LEU A 318 -10.57 -26.16 0.63
C LEU A 318 -9.48 -25.41 -0.18
N ARG A 319 -8.40 -24.98 0.49
CA ARG A 319 -7.29 -24.24 -0.10
C ARG A 319 -6.58 -25.03 -1.20
N GLU A 320 -6.47 -26.35 -1.05
CA GLU A 320 -5.83 -27.21 -2.04
C GLU A 320 -6.50 -27.10 -3.43
N GLY A 321 -7.78 -26.68 -3.48
CA GLY A 321 -8.53 -26.46 -4.71
C GLY A 321 -8.61 -25.01 -5.21
N SER A 322 -8.10 -24.01 -4.47
CA SER A 322 -8.28 -22.58 -4.84
C SER A 322 -7.11 -21.68 -4.43
N GLU A 323 -6.46 -21.06 -5.42
CA GLU A 323 -5.41 -20.05 -5.21
C GLU A 323 -5.94 -18.74 -4.60
N ALA A 324 -7.26 -18.52 -4.63
CA ALA A 324 -7.90 -17.33 -4.07
C ALA A 324 -8.11 -17.41 -2.55
N LEU A 325 -7.65 -18.48 -1.88
CA LEU A 325 -7.80 -18.70 -0.45
C LEU A 325 -6.45 -18.56 0.28
N ALA A 326 -6.38 -17.61 1.20
CA ALA A 326 -5.23 -17.41 2.09
C ALA A 326 -5.65 -17.62 3.54
N THR A 327 -4.82 -18.34 4.31
CA THR A 327 -5.04 -18.57 5.73
C THR A 327 -3.80 -18.19 6.54
N ALA A 328 -4.03 -17.62 7.72
CA ALA A 328 -2.99 -17.24 8.67
C ALA A 328 -3.43 -17.50 10.12
N GLU A 329 -2.44 -17.73 10.97
CA GLU A 329 -2.62 -17.86 12.42
C GLU A 329 -1.98 -16.65 13.10
N LEU A 330 -2.66 -16.12 14.11
CA LEU A 330 -2.24 -14.99 14.92
C LEU A 330 -2.12 -15.42 16.37
N SER A 331 -0.88 -15.65 16.81
CA SER A 331 -0.52 -16.03 18.19
C SER A 331 0.00 -14.87 19.02
N GLY A 332 0.24 -13.71 18.40
CA GLY A 332 0.92 -12.57 19.02
C GLY A 332 1.47 -11.57 17.99
N PRO A 333 2.04 -10.43 18.43
CA PRO A 333 2.57 -9.39 17.54
C PRO A 333 3.67 -9.88 16.58
N GLU A 334 4.45 -10.87 16.99
CA GLU A 334 5.52 -11.49 16.19
C GLU A 334 5.00 -12.27 14.98
N SER A 335 3.73 -12.68 15.00
CA SER A 335 3.08 -13.40 13.90
C SER A 335 2.59 -12.47 12.78
N LEU A 336 2.40 -11.17 13.06
CA LEU A 336 1.88 -10.16 12.12
C LEU A 336 2.63 -10.11 10.78
N PRO A 337 3.98 -10.10 10.72
CA PRO A 337 4.68 -10.02 9.45
C PRO A 337 4.40 -11.24 8.54
N ARG A 338 4.30 -12.44 9.14
CA ARG A 338 4.00 -13.68 8.41
C ARG A 338 2.54 -13.72 7.98
N ALA A 339 1.63 -13.34 8.88
CA ALA A 339 0.21 -13.27 8.59
C ALA A 339 -0.09 -12.28 7.46
N LEU A 340 0.47 -11.07 7.53
CA LEU A 340 0.33 -10.05 6.49
C LEU A 340 0.81 -10.56 5.13
N ARG A 341 1.98 -11.21 5.06
CA ARG A 341 2.49 -11.76 3.80
C ARG A 341 1.56 -12.81 3.20
N ARG A 342 1.06 -13.75 4.03
CA ARG A 342 0.14 -14.81 3.59
C ARG A 342 -1.21 -14.26 3.14
N LEU A 343 -1.80 -13.36 3.92
CA LEU A 343 -3.10 -12.75 3.65
C LEU A 343 -3.08 -11.76 2.47
N LEU A 344 -1.92 -11.43 1.92
CA LEU A 344 -1.82 -10.69 0.67
C LEU A 344 -1.58 -11.60 -0.55
N GLY A 345 -1.55 -12.92 -0.36
CA GLY A 345 -1.31 -13.91 -1.41
C GLY A 345 0.18 -14.22 -1.65
N GLY A 346 1.05 -13.92 -0.69
CA GLY A 346 2.47 -14.27 -0.77
C GLY A 346 2.73 -15.71 -0.35
N GLU A 347 3.68 -16.37 -1.01
CA GLU A 347 4.13 -17.71 -0.61
C GLU A 347 4.73 -17.69 0.81
N GLY A 348 4.45 -18.74 1.58
CA GLY A 348 4.60 -18.84 3.04
C GLY A 348 6.02 -18.96 3.57
#